data_AF-E4UZS8-F1
#
_entry.id   AF-E4UZS8-F1
#
_cell.length_a   1.000
_cell.length_b   1.000
_cell.length_c   1.000
_cell.angle_alpha   90.00
_cell.angle_beta   90.00
_cell.angle_gamma   90.00
#
_symmetry.space_group_name_H-M   'P 1'
#
loop_
_entity.id
_entity.type
_entity.pdbx_description
1 polymer ?
#
loop_
_entity_poly.entity_id
_entity_poly.type
_entity_poly.pdbx_seq_one_letter_code
_entity_poly.pdbx_strand_id
1 'polypeptide(L)'
;MADILKEQLNAINQRNTSTSVPKEKNDEEKTQKLSKGIVLDKDGKPCRTCTSIADWRALTKMKAGAPSNTSSPSPNSSSIASAASAALPSTSNTDSTSEIPSDCPADVEALGRSTWTLLHTMAATYPTTASPQQQNEMGQFMTLFSKLYPCWVCADDLRTWMNHPSGANKPKLSGRADFGNWMCLAHNEVNRKLGKKEFDCSKWEERWRTGWKDGRCD
;
A
#
# COMPACT_ATOMS: atom_id res chain seq x y z
N MET A 1 -33.94 22.00 -1.41
CA MET A 1 -32.67 21.37 -1.86
C MET A 1 -32.46 21.44 -3.38
N ALA A 2 -33.51 21.47 -4.22
CA ALA A 2 -33.34 21.59 -5.68
C ALA A 2 -32.89 23.00 -6.15
N ASP A 3 -33.23 24.06 -5.42
CA ASP A 3 -32.92 25.43 -5.84
C ASP A 3 -31.46 25.83 -5.59
N ILE A 4 -30.86 25.32 -4.52
CA ILE A 4 -29.43 25.53 -4.21
C ILE A 4 -28.54 24.86 -5.29
N LEU A 5 -28.96 23.70 -5.82
CA LEU A 5 -28.22 23.03 -6.90
C LEU A 5 -28.25 23.82 -8.21
N LYS A 6 -29.38 24.47 -8.53
CA LYS A 6 -29.51 25.30 -9.74
C LYS A 6 -28.66 26.56 -9.66
N GLU A 7 -28.58 27.16 -8.47
CA GLU A 7 -27.77 28.35 -8.23
C GLU A 7 -26.26 28.06 -8.35
N GLN A 8 -25.80 26.90 -7.86
CA GLN A 8 -24.41 26.48 -8.02
C GLN A 8 -24.04 26.09 -9.47
N LEU A 9 -24.97 25.48 -10.23
CA LEU A 9 -24.75 25.16 -11.65
C LEU A 9 -24.63 26.42 -12.52
N ASN A 10 -25.43 27.45 -12.25
CA ASN A 10 -25.35 28.72 -12.99
C ASN A 10 -24.05 29.48 -12.69
N ALA A 11 -23.56 29.42 -11.44
CA ALA A 11 -22.28 30.03 -11.06
C ALA A 11 -21.07 29.36 -11.72
N ILE A 12 -21.13 28.05 -12.00
CA ILE A 12 -20.07 27.32 -12.72
C ILE A 12 -20.06 27.69 -14.21
N ASN A 13 -21.24 27.80 -14.84
CA ASN A 13 -21.33 28.16 -16.25
C ASN A 13 -20.88 29.60 -16.55
N GLN A 14 -21.06 30.53 -15.61
CA GLN A 14 -20.56 31.91 -15.77
C GLN A 14 -19.05 32.06 -15.59
N ARG A 15 -18.38 31.12 -14.91
CA ARG A 15 -16.91 31.12 -14.78
C ARG A 15 -16.19 30.61 -16.03
N ASN A 16 -16.87 29.81 -16.86
CA ASN A 16 -16.27 29.19 -18.04
C ASN A 16 -16.29 30.07 -19.31
N THR A 17 -16.87 31.27 -19.27
CA THR A 17 -17.04 32.14 -20.46
C THR A 17 -16.14 33.38 -20.49
N SER A 18 -15.14 33.49 -19.63
CA SER A 18 -14.23 34.66 -19.65
C SER A 18 -12.80 34.32 -19.29
N THR A 19 -12.06 33.70 -20.22
CA THR A 19 -10.62 33.98 -20.39
C THR A 19 -10.15 33.54 -21.78
N SER A 20 -10.15 34.46 -22.74
CA SER A 20 -9.40 34.35 -24.00
C SER A 20 -8.14 35.21 -23.89
N VAL A 21 -6.95 34.58 -23.86
CA VAL A 21 -5.65 35.26 -23.95
C VAL A 21 -4.71 34.37 -24.82
N PRO A 22 -3.85 34.97 -25.67
CA PRO A 22 -3.49 34.40 -26.98
C PRO A 22 -2.21 33.53 -27.02
N LYS A 23 -2.07 32.82 -28.16
CA LYS A 23 -0.93 32.01 -28.60
C LYS A 23 0.39 32.78 -28.75
N GLU A 24 1.47 32.18 -28.26
CA GLU A 24 2.88 32.08 -28.76
C GLU A 24 3.77 31.76 -27.53
N LYS A 25 4.86 30.98 -27.51
CA LYS A 25 5.77 30.35 -28.49
C LYS A 25 6.51 29.20 -27.76
N ASN A 26 7.15 28.33 -28.54
CA ASN A 26 7.98 27.19 -28.16
C ASN A 26 8.86 27.37 -26.90
N ASP A 27 8.80 26.38 -26.00
CA ASP A 27 9.99 25.82 -25.36
C ASP A 27 9.84 24.30 -25.29
N GLU A 28 10.81 23.63 -25.89
CA GLU A 28 10.90 22.19 -26.04
C GLU A 28 11.39 21.58 -24.71
N GLU A 29 10.52 21.53 -23.72
CA GLU A 29 10.80 20.83 -22.47
C GLU A 29 10.72 19.32 -22.73
N LYS A 30 11.88 18.64 -22.69
CA LYS A 30 12.03 17.19 -22.70
C LYS A 30 11.27 16.57 -21.51
N THR A 31 9.96 16.50 -21.59
CA THR A 31 9.14 15.63 -20.76
C THR A 31 9.42 14.21 -21.24
N GLN A 32 10.30 13.52 -20.53
CA GLN A 32 10.44 12.07 -20.66
C GLN A 32 9.04 11.49 -20.56
N LYS A 33 8.54 10.97 -21.69
CA LYS A 33 7.19 10.48 -21.84
C LYS A 33 7.06 9.24 -20.95
N LEU A 34 6.65 9.44 -19.70
CA LEU A 34 6.42 8.38 -18.73
C LEU A 34 5.50 7.33 -19.38
N SER A 35 5.88 6.06 -19.25
CA SER A 35 5.15 4.95 -19.87
C SER A 35 3.68 4.95 -19.44
N LYS A 36 2.78 4.58 -20.37
CA LYS A 36 1.34 4.42 -20.14
C LYS A 36 1.12 3.56 -18.89
N GLY A 37 0.45 4.08 -17.86
CA GLY A 37 0.14 3.36 -16.61
C GLY A 37 0.88 3.85 -15.36
N ILE A 38 1.94 4.65 -15.49
CA ILE A 38 2.61 5.26 -14.34
C ILE A 38 1.79 6.45 -13.81
N VAL A 39 1.40 6.38 -12.54
CA VAL A 39 0.71 7.46 -11.85
C VAL A 39 1.72 8.24 -11.01
N LEU A 40 1.67 9.58 -11.07
CA LEU A 40 2.49 10.46 -10.24
C LEU A 40 1.80 10.82 -8.93
N ASP A 41 2.58 11.01 -7.87
CA ASP A 41 2.10 11.56 -6.61
C ASP A 41 1.93 13.08 -6.66
N LYS A 42 1.46 13.66 -5.55
CA LYS A 42 1.26 15.11 -5.38
C LYS A 42 2.54 15.95 -5.56
N ASP A 43 3.71 15.32 -5.46
CA ASP A 43 5.03 15.95 -5.58
C ASP A 43 5.66 15.68 -6.97
N GLY A 44 4.89 15.09 -7.90
CA GLY A 44 5.30 14.82 -9.27
C GLY A 44 6.18 13.59 -9.46
N LYS A 45 6.31 12.72 -8.44
CA LYS A 45 7.17 11.52 -8.49
C LYS A 45 6.35 10.26 -8.77
N PRO A 46 6.91 9.20 -9.39
CA PRO A 46 6.20 7.95 -9.60
C PRO A 46 5.64 7.37 -8.27
N CYS A 47 4.32 7.21 -8.21
CA CYS A 47 3.61 6.67 -7.05
C CYS A 47 3.50 5.16 -7.14
N ARG A 48 4.27 4.44 -6.32
CA ARG A 48 4.24 2.96 -6.26
C ARG A 48 2.87 2.42 -5.88
N THR A 49 2.22 3.00 -4.89
CA THR A 49 0.89 2.58 -4.40
C THR A 49 -0.22 2.81 -5.44
N CYS A 50 -0.02 3.75 -6.35
CA CYS A 50 -0.99 4.15 -7.37
C CYS A 50 -0.77 3.44 -8.72
N THR A 51 0.29 2.64 -8.83
CA THR A 51 0.77 2.06 -10.09
C THR A 51 0.77 0.54 -9.99
N SER A 52 0.36 -0.16 -11.05
CA SER A 52 0.37 -1.62 -11.06
C SER A 52 1.80 -2.17 -10.91
N ILE A 53 1.95 -3.36 -10.35
CA ILE A 53 3.28 -3.98 -10.20
C ILE A 53 3.95 -4.24 -11.55
N ALA A 54 3.18 -4.51 -12.61
CA ALA A 54 3.70 -4.73 -13.95
C ALA A 54 4.29 -3.44 -14.52
N ASP A 55 3.58 -2.32 -14.38
CA ASP A 55 4.05 -1.02 -14.85
C ASP A 55 5.24 -0.52 -14.00
N TRP A 56 5.21 -0.76 -12.69
CA TRP A 56 6.33 -0.42 -11.79
C TRP A 56 7.61 -1.15 -12.19
N ARG A 57 7.52 -2.47 -12.45
CA ARG A 57 8.65 -3.28 -12.92
C ARG A 57 9.16 -2.87 -14.29
N ALA A 58 8.28 -2.40 -15.18
CA ALA A 58 8.70 -1.87 -16.46
C ALA A 58 9.50 -0.57 -16.27
N LEU A 59 9.03 0.33 -15.39
CA LEU A 59 9.70 1.60 -15.08
C LEU A 59 11.09 1.39 -14.45
N THR A 60 11.22 0.48 -13.48
CA THR A 60 12.49 0.17 -12.81
C THR A 60 13.52 -0.42 -13.78
N LYS A 61 13.10 -1.33 -14.67
CA LYS A 61 13.97 -1.90 -15.72
C LYS A 61 14.46 -0.85 -16.71
N MET A 62 13.57 0.05 -17.15
CA MET A 62 13.95 1.17 -18.02
C MET A 62 14.96 2.08 -17.34
N LYS A 63 14.77 2.39 -16.05
CA LYS A 63 15.69 3.23 -15.27
C LYS A 63 17.04 2.54 -15.01
N ALA A 64 17.07 1.21 -14.90
CA ALA A 64 18.27 0.41 -14.73
C ALA A 64 19.06 0.16 -16.04
N GLY A 65 18.58 0.66 -17.19
CA GLY A 65 19.23 0.49 -18.48
C GLY A 65 19.16 -0.94 -19.04
N ALA A 66 18.25 -1.78 -18.53
CA ALA A 66 18.07 -3.14 -19.01
C ALA A 66 17.30 -3.15 -20.35
N PRO A 67 17.75 -3.90 -21.38
CA PRO A 67 17.07 -3.94 -22.67
C PRO A 67 15.69 -4.58 -22.53
N SER A 68 14.66 -3.85 -22.95
CA SER A 68 13.28 -4.32 -23.01
C SER A 68 13.10 -5.30 -24.18
N ASN A 69 13.27 -6.60 -23.92
CA ASN A 69 12.68 -7.63 -24.77
C ASN A 69 11.18 -7.70 -24.47
N THR A 70 10.40 -6.93 -25.22
CA THR A 70 8.95 -7.07 -25.26
C THR A 70 8.59 -8.28 -26.14
N SER A 71 8.37 -9.43 -25.52
CA SER A 71 7.60 -10.52 -26.11
C SER A 71 6.44 -10.87 -25.18
N SER A 72 5.25 -10.41 -25.56
CA SER A 72 3.97 -10.86 -25.01
C SER A 72 3.81 -12.36 -25.26
N PRO A 73 3.39 -13.17 -24.28
CA PRO A 73 2.96 -14.54 -24.56
C PRO A 73 1.46 -14.53 -24.88
N SER A 74 1.13 -14.96 -26.10
CA SER A 74 -0.20 -15.52 -26.43
C SER A 74 -0.07 -17.04 -26.60
N PRO A 75 -1.15 -17.79 -26.33
CA PRO A 75 -1.08 -19.21 -26.00
C PRO A 75 -1.16 -20.12 -27.24
N ASN A 76 -0.71 -21.36 -27.05
CA ASN A 76 -0.77 -22.54 -27.92
C ASN A 76 0.54 -22.88 -28.63
N SER A 77 1.25 -23.89 -28.11
CA SER A 77 1.22 -25.22 -28.73
C SER A 77 1.96 -26.25 -27.87
N SER A 78 1.30 -27.39 -27.76
CA SER A 78 1.71 -28.63 -27.10
C SER A 78 3.02 -29.17 -27.65
N SER A 79 3.89 -29.68 -26.77
CA SER A 79 4.73 -30.83 -27.12
C SER A 79 5.05 -31.66 -25.88
N ILE A 80 4.86 -32.95 -26.08
CA ILE A 80 5.02 -34.06 -25.15
C ILE A 80 6.46 -34.56 -25.27
N ALA A 81 7.15 -34.78 -24.15
CA ALA A 81 8.15 -35.83 -24.04
C ALA A 81 8.44 -36.14 -22.56
N SER A 82 8.03 -37.33 -22.14
CA SER A 82 8.35 -37.96 -20.86
C SER A 82 9.71 -38.65 -20.93
N ALA A 83 10.49 -38.60 -19.84
CA ALA A 83 11.27 -39.74 -19.37
C ALA A 83 11.61 -39.55 -17.89
N ALA A 84 11.20 -40.53 -17.09
CA ALA A 84 11.36 -40.63 -15.65
C ALA A 84 12.71 -41.27 -15.27
N SER A 85 13.21 -40.95 -14.07
CA SER A 85 13.58 -41.99 -13.09
C SER A 85 13.77 -41.42 -11.69
N ALA A 86 13.44 -42.29 -10.74
CA ALA A 86 13.07 -42.03 -9.36
C ALA A 86 14.24 -41.69 -8.43
N ALA A 87 13.97 -40.81 -7.46
CA ALA A 87 14.52 -40.89 -6.11
C ALA A 87 13.45 -40.40 -5.12
N LEU A 88 13.22 -41.19 -4.07
CA LEU A 88 12.12 -41.07 -3.10
C LEU A 88 12.12 -39.76 -2.29
N PRO A 89 10.95 -39.19 -1.93
CA PRO A 89 10.85 -38.00 -1.12
C PRO A 89 10.86 -38.33 0.37
N SER A 90 11.68 -37.63 1.16
CA SER A 90 11.58 -37.63 2.62
C SER A 90 11.09 -36.25 3.09
N THR A 91 9.94 -36.29 3.76
CA THR A 91 9.36 -35.26 4.63
C THR A 91 9.11 -33.88 4.02
N SER A 92 7.97 -33.81 3.32
CA SER A 92 7.15 -32.62 3.16
C SER A 92 6.76 -32.03 4.53
N ASN A 93 7.42 -30.94 4.94
CA ASN A 93 6.75 -29.92 5.76
C ASN A 93 5.87 -29.09 4.82
N THR A 94 4.76 -29.68 4.40
CA THR A 94 3.62 -28.94 3.89
C THR A 94 2.95 -28.28 5.08
N ASP A 95 3.36 -27.05 5.37
CA ASP A 95 2.51 -26.11 6.11
C ASP A 95 1.35 -25.76 5.18
N SER A 96 0.39 -26.68 5.10
CA SER A 96 -0.83 -26.56 4.32
C SER A 96 -1.73 -25.55 5.01
N THR A 97 -1.41 -24.25 4.89
CA THR A 97 -2.45 -23.24 5.06
C THR A 97 -3.48 -23.51 3.97
N SER A 98 -4.60 -24.11 4.32
CA SER A 98 -5.75 -24.23 3.43
C SER A 98 -6.16 -22.80 3.05
N GLU A 99 -5.71 -22.31 1.90
CA GLU A 99 -6.10 -20.98 1.45
C GLU A 99 -7.62 -21.00 1.25
N ILE A 100 -8.32 -20.18 2.04
CA ILE A 100 -9.75 -19.97 1.90
C ILE A 100 -10.02 -19.51 0.47
N PRO A 101 -10.99 -20.10 -0.25
CA PRO A 101 -11.37 -19.63 -1.58
C PRO A 101 -11.62 -18.11 -1.60
N SER A 102 -11.18 -17.42 -2.65
CA SER A 102 -11.22 -15.95 -2.72
C SER A 102 -12.64 -15.35 -2.69
N ASP A 103 -13.65 -16.17 -2.93
CA ASP A 103 -15.07 -15.84 -2.90
C ASP A 103 -15.74 -16.12 -1.53
N CYS A 104 -15.00 -16.64 -0.56
CA CYS A 104 -15.49 -16.86 0.81
C CYS A 104 -15.22 -15.65 1.72
N PRO A 105 -16.04 -15.43 2.77
CA PRO A 105 -15.75 -14.43 3.79
C PRO A 105 -14.39 -14.65 4.45
N ALA A 106 -13.66 -13.57 4.73
CA ALA A 106 -12.36 -13.63 5.38
C ALA A 106 -12.47 -14.19 6.80
N ASP A 107 -11.63 -15.16 7.13
CA ASP A 107 -11.40 -15.57 8.52
C ASP A 107 -10.52 -14.56 9.28
N VAL A 108 -10.20 -14.86 10.54
CA VAL A 108 -9.40 -13.98 11.39
C VAL A 108 -8.00 -13.72 10.82
N GLU A 109 -7.41 -14.68 10.12
CA GLU A 109 -6.06 -14.53 9.59
C GLU A 109 -6.03 -13.74 8.28
N ALA A 110 -6.93 -14.04 7.35
CA ALA A 110 -7.08 -13.31 6.10
C ALA A 110 -7.48 -11.85 6.37
N LEU A 111 -8.41 -11.63 7.30
CA LEU A 111 -8.79 -10.29 7.74
C LEU A 111 -7.61 -9.56 8.37
N GLY A 112 -6.86 -10.23 9.27
CA GLY A 112 -5.69 -9.67 9.91
C GLY A 112 -4.59 -9.27 8.93
N ARG A 113 -4.20 -10.15 8.00
CA ARG A 113 -3.19 -9.87 6.96
C ARG A 113 -3.59 -8.70 6.07
N SER A 114 -4.85 -8.66 5.64
CA SER A 114 -5.39 -7.58 4.80
C SER A 114 -5.39 -6.25 5.54
N THR A 115 -5.76 -6.27 6.81
CA THR A 115 -5.81 -5.09 7.66
C THR A 115 -4.42 -4.54 7.96
N TRP A 116 -3.45 -5.40 8.29
CA TRP A 116 -2.07 -4.96 8.48
C TRP A 116 -1.49 -4.38 7.19
N THR A 117 -1.83 -4.95 6.03
CA THR A 117 -1.43 -4.39 4.74
C THR A 117 -1.96 -2.96 4.56
N LEU A 118 -3.24 -2.71 4.88
CA LEU A 118 -3.81 -1.38 4.84
C LEU A 118 -3.10 -0.43 5.82
N LEU A 119 -3.02 -0.79 7.09
CA LEU A 119 -2.48 0.08 8.15
C LEU A 119 -1.01 0.45 7.93
N HIS A 120 -0.17 -0.53 7.56
CA HIS A 120 1.23 -0.25 7.24
C HIS A 120 1.39 0.58 5.96
N THR A 121 0.51 0.39 4.97
CA THR A 121 0.52 1.23 3.76
C THR A 121 0.10 2.67 4.08
N MET A 122 -0.91 2.87 4.93
CA MET A 122 -1.29 4.20 5.43
C MET A 122 -0.14 4.87 6.19
N ALA A 123 0.61 4.11 7.00
CA ALA A 123 1.79 4.63 7.67
C ALA A 123 2.92 4.99 6.68
N ALA A 124 3.14 4.16 5.66
CA ALA A 124 4.15 4.39 4.61
C ALA A 124 3.85 5.63 3.74
N THR A 125 2.58 5.95 3.51
CA THR A 125 2.13 7.12 2.74
C THR A 125 1.87 8.35 3.61
N TYR A 126 2.00 8.23 4.94
CA TYR A 126 1.85 9.36 5.86
C TYR A 126 2.89 10.47 5.56
N PRO A 127 2.57 11.75 5.82
CA PRO A 127 3.52 12.85 5.60
C PRO A 127 4.80 12.68 6.40
N THR A 128 5.95 13.08 5.85
CA THR A 128 7.23 13.08 6.58
C THR A 128 7.16 13.91 7.84
N THR A 129 6.42 15.01 7.78
CA THR A 129 6.03 15.86 8.92
C THR A 129 4.54 16.11 8.80
N ALA A 130 3.76 15.73 9.81
CA ALA A 130 2.31 15.84 9.78
C ALA A 130 1.83 17.12 10.47
N SER A 131 0.88 17.82 9.84
CA SER A 131 0.21 18.97 10.45
C SER A 131 -0.60 18.54 11.68
N PRO A 132 -0.90 19.44 12.64
CA PRO A 132 -1.74 19.11 13.79
C PRO A 132 -3.10 18.51 13.40
N GLN A 133 -3.67 18.97 12.28
CA GLN A 133 -4.91 18.40 11.73
C GLN A 133 -4.72 16.94 11.30
N GLN A 134 -3.67 16.64 10.53
CA GLN A 134 -3.37 15.27 10.08
C GLN A 134 -3.05 14.33 11.25
N GLN A 135 -2.44 14.84 12.33
CA GLN A 135 -2.20 14.11 13.57
C GLN A 135 -3.52 13.76 14.26
N ASN A 136 -4.40 14.74 14.40
CA ASN A 136 -5.72 14.53 14.98
C ASN A 136 -6.56 13.55 14.15
N GLU A 137 -6.62 13.71 12.83
CA GLU A 137 -7.34 12.82 11.92
C GLU A 137 -6.85 11.37 12.01
N MET A 138 -5.52 11.16 12.00
CA MET A 138 -4.96 9.81 12.12
C MET A 138 -5.19 9.21 13.53
N GLY A 139 -5.14 10.03 14.59
CA GLY A 139 -5.46 9.59 15.94
C GLY A 139 -6.93 9.18 16.09
N GLN A 140 -7.85 9.95 15.49
CA GLN A 140 -9.27 9.61 15.43
C GLN A 140 -9.49 8.34 14.61
N PHE A 141 -8.82 8.19 13.46
CA PHE A 141 -8.87 6.97 12.66
C PHE A 141 -8.46 5.75 13.49
N MET A 142 -7.31 5.76 14.17
CA MET A 142 -6.87 4.63 14.99
C MET A 142 -7.85 4.32 16.13
N THR A 143 -8.41 5.36 16.74
CA THR A 143 -9.43 5.21 17.78
C THR A 143 -10.69 4.54 17.23
N LEU A 144 -11.22 5.01 16.09
CA LEU A 144 -12.41 4.44 15.45
C LEU A 144 -12.15 3.03 14.94
N PHE A 145 -11.02 2.81 14.28
CA PHE A 145 -10.58 1.51 13.81
C PHE A 145 -10.58 0.49 14.95
N SER A 146 -10.00 0.82 16.11
CA SER A 146 -9.98 -0.07 17.26
C SER A 146 -11.36 -0.36 17.87
N LYS A 147 -12.38 0.47 17.60
CA LYS A 147 -13.77 0.23 18.01
C LYS A 147 -14.55 -0.59 16.99
N LEU A 148 -14.24 -0.41 15.70
CA LEU A 148 -14.99 -0.96 14.57
C LEU A 148 -14.38 -2.25 14.00
N TYR A 149 -13.19 -2.65 14.45
CA TYR A 149 -12.54 -3.86 13.94
C TYR A 149 -13.41 -5.11 14.22
N PRO A 150 -13.79 -5.90 13.19
CA PRO A 150 -14.86 -6.92 13.32
C PRO A 150 -14.57 -8.05 14.32
N CYS A 151 -13.30 -8.41 14.52
CA CYS A 151 -12.90 -9.36 15.55
C CYS A 151 -12.94 -8.66 16.92
N TRP A 152 -13.99 -8.87 17.71
CA TRP A 152 -14.19 -8.14 18.97
C TRP A 152 -13.03 -8.33 19.97
N VAL A 153 -12.50 -9.57 20.12
CA VAL A 153 -11.35 -9.85 21.01
C VAL A 153 -10.10 -9.13 20.54
N CYS A 154 -9.85 -9.11 19.23
CA CYS A 154 -8.71 -8.42 18.64
C CYS A 154 -8.83 -6.90 18.81
N ALA A 155 -10.05 -6.37 18.64
CA ALA A 155 -10.38 -4.96 18.79
C ALA A 155 -10.18 -4.50 20.24
N ASP A 156 -10.66 -5.29 21.20
CA ASP A 156 -10.51 -5.01 22.62
C ASP A 156 -9.05 -5.06 23.09
N ASP A 157 -8.30 -6.04 22.60
CA ASP A 157 -6.86 -6.15 22.86
C ASP A 157 -6.10 -4.91 22.35
N LEU A 158 -6.36 -4.49 21.11
CA LEU A 158 -5.73 -3.29 20.54
C LEU A 158 -6.10 -2.02 21.34
N ARG A 159 -7.38 -1.86 21.71
CA ARG A 159 -7.81 -0.72 22.55
C ARG A 159 -7.11 -0.71 23.89
N THR A 160 -7.03 -1.87 24.56
CA THR A 160 -6.36 -2.00 25.85
C THR A 160 -4.89 -1.66 25.73
N TRP A 161 -4.21 -2.18 24.70
CA TRP A 161 -2.80 -1.89 24.46
C TRP A 161 -2.55 -0.39 24.21
N MET A 162 -3.32 0.25 23.34
CA MET A 162 -3.18 1.69 23.04
C MET A 162 -3.46 2.59 24.26
N ASN A 163 -4.38 2.16 25.14
CA ASN A 163 -4.79 2.89 26.35
C ASN A 163 -3.98 2.51 27.59
N HIS A 164 -2.82 1.84 27.44
CA HIS A 164 -1.99 1.45 28.58
C HIS A 164 -1.71 2.66 29.50
N PRO A 165 -1.90 2.56 30.84
CA PRO A 165 -1.90 3.71 31.75
C PRO A 165 -0.65 4.58 31.69
N SER A 166 0.51 4.00 31.38
CA SER A 166 1.77 4.74 31.18
C SER A 166 1.73 5.76 30.03
N GLY A 167 0.79 5.61 29.08
CA GLY A 167 0.77 6.34 27.82
C GLY A 167 1.86 5.94 26.81
N ALA A 168 2.69 4.93 27.12
CA ALA A 168 3.79 4.48 26.27
C ALA A 168 3.32 4.06 24.86
N ASN A 169 2.16 3.41 24.79
CA ASN A 169 1.62 2.85 23.55
C ASN A 169 0.69 3.80 22.78
N LYS A 170 0.55 5.06 23.21
CA LYS A 170 -0.22 6.05 22.46
C LYS A 170 0.36 6.21 21.04
N PRO A 171 -0.48 6.29 19.98
CA PRO A 171 -0.03 6.53 18.62
C PRO A 171 0.95 7.69 18.53
N LYS A 172 2.10 7.45 17.87
CA LYS A 172 3.10 8.48 17.58
C LYS A 172 2.87 8.99 16.18
N LEU A 173 2.39 10.23 16.06
CA LEU A 173 1.82 10.74 14.80
C LEU A 173 2.56 11.97 14.26
N SER A 174 3.71 12.37 14.83
CA SER A 174 4.41 13.61 14.41
C SER A 174 4.81 13.60 12.93
N GLY A 175 5.00 12.40 12.36
CA GLY A 175 5.35 12.19 10.98
C GLY A 175 5.53 10.70 10.67
N ARG A 176 5.86 10.43 9.40
CA ARG A 176 5.94 9.07 8.84
C ARG A 176 6.85 8.14 9.63
N ALA A 177 8.03 8.60 10.05
CA ALA A 177 9.00 7.76 10.76
C ALA A 177 8.44 7.27 12.10
N ASP A 178 7.86 8.19 12.87
CA ASP A 178 7.24 7.89 14.16
C ASP A 178 6.04 6.96 14.02
N PHE A 179 5.16 7.24 13.05
CA PHE A 179 3.95 6.44 12.87
C PHE A 179 4.25 5.04 12.31
N GLY A 180 5.17 4.94 11.35
CA GLY A 180 5.61 3.65 10.80
C GLY A 180 6.29 2.79 11.86
N ASN A 181 7.16 3.38 12.69
CA ASN A 181 7.77 2.65 13.81
C ASN A 181 6.73 2.21 14.85
N TRP A 182 5.81 3.10 15.24
CA TRP A 182 4.72 2.75 16.17
C TRP A 182 3.85 1.63 15.62
N MET A 183 3.50 1.65 14.33
CA MET A 183 2.71 0.60 13.67
C MET A 183 3.43 -0.75 13.68
N CYS A 184 4.76 -0.74 13.49
CA CYS A 184 5.58 -1.95 13.62
C CYS A 184 5.57 -2.50 15.05
N LEU A 185 5.76 -1.66 16.05
CA LEU A 185 5.75 -2.08 17.47
C LEU A 185 4.37 -2.62 17.89
N ALA A 186 3.29 -2.00 17.43
CA ALA A 186 1.92 -2.48 17.66
C ALA A 186 1.71 -3.88 17.02
N HIS A 187 2.19 -4.08 15.78
CA HIS A 187 2.12 -5.39 15.13
C HIS A 187 2.98 -6.43 15.86
N ASN A 188 4.16 -6.05 16.35
CA ASN A 188 5.01 -6.95 17.11
C ASN A 188 4.42 -7.35 18.46
N GLU A 189 3.61 -6.49 19.09
CA GLU A 189 2.84 -6.91 20.27
C GLU A 189 1.90 -8.07 19.95
N VAL A 190 1.18 -7.99 18.83
CA VAL A 190 0.31 -9.08 18.38
C VAL A 190 1.14 -10.33 18.02
N ASN A 191 2.29 -10.15 17.37
CA ASN A 191 3.20 -11.28 17.08
C ASN A 191 3.63 -12.01 18.35
N ARG A 192 4.06 -11.27 19.39
CA ARG A 192 4.42 -11.85 20.69
C ARG A 192 3.28 -12.66 21.30
N LYS A 193 2.06 -12.08 21.34
CA LYS A 193 0.87 -12.76 21.90
C LYS A 193 0.52 -14.04 21.16
N LEU A 194 0.77 -14.08 19.85
CA LEU A 194 0.53 -15.24 19.00
C LEU A 194 1.73 -16.19 18.89
N GLY A 195 2.81 -15.97 19.64
CA GLY A 195 4.04 -16.78 19.57
C GLY A 195 4.78 -16.69 18.23
N LYS A 196 4.53 -15.64 17.43
CA LYS A 196 5.20 -15.39 16.16
C LYS A 196 6.51 -14.64 16.40
N LYS A 197 7.46 -14.78 15.47
CA LYS A 197 8.71 -14.02 15.48
C LYS A 197 8.41 -12.53 15.36
N GLU A 198 9.14 -11.72 16.11
CA GLU A 198 9.10 -10.27 15.94
C GLU A 198 9.73 -9.87 14.61
N PHE A 199 9.13 -8.86 13.98
CA PHE A 199 9.65 -8.23 12.79
C PHE A 199 10.67 -7.14 13.20
N ASP A 200 11.80 -7.05 12.48
CA ASP A 200 12.77 -5.98 12.69
C ASP A 200 12.20 -4.64 12.21
N CYS A 201 11.82 -3.78 13.15
CA CYS A 201 11.22 -2.49 12.82
C CYS A 201 12.17 -1.58 12.03
N SER A 202 13.49 -1.79 12.02
CA SER A 202 14.38 -1.04 11.11
C SER A 202 14.08 -1.29 9.62
N LYS A 203 13.35 -2.35 9.31
CA LYS A 203 13.00 -2.81 7.96
C LYS A 203 11.59 -2.46 7.51
N TRP A 204 10.82 -1.70 8.32
CA TRP A 204 9.42 -1.41 8.01
C TRP A 204 9.28 -0.64 6.68
N GLU A 205 10.18 0.30 6.39
CA GLU A 205 10.14 1.06 5.13
C GLU A 205 10.45 0.18 3.91
N GLU A 206 11.44 -0.70 4.00
CA GLU A 206 11.77 -1.67 2.93
C GLU A 206 10.56 -2.55 2.62
N ARG A 207 9.87 -3.02 3.67
CA ARG A 207 8.71 -3.91 3.54
C ARG A 207 7.46 -3.21 2.99
N TRP A 208 7.19 -1.96 3.38
CA TRP A 208 5.89 -1.33 3.15
C TRP A 208 5.91 -0.11 2.22
N ARG A 209 7.08 0.45 1.93
CA ARG A 209 7.22 1.68 1.14
C ARG A 209 8.11 1.49 -0.08
N THR A 210 9.40 1.23 0.16
CA THR A 210 10.43 1.37 -0.87
C THR A 210 10.68 0.10 -1.67
N GLY A 211 10.38 -1.07 -1.11
CA GLY A 211 10.92 -2.33 -1.60
C GLY A 211 12.28 -2.63 -0.95
N TRP A 212 12.69 -3.89 -1.08
CA TRP A 212 13.94 -4.39 -0.50
C TRP A 212 15.15 -3.95 -1.31
N LYS A 213 16.28 -3.72 -0.62
CA LYS A 213 17.53 -3.24 -1.24
C LYS A 213 18.17 -4.22 -2.22
N ASP A 214 17.78 -5.49 -2.17
CA ASP A 214 18.22 -6.53 -3.11
C ASP A 214 17.49 -6.45 -4.47
N GLY A 215 16.54 -5.52 -4.63
CA GLY A 215 15.83 -5.30 -5.89
C GLY A 215 14.75 -6.33 -6.19
N ARG A 216 14.43 -7.28 -5.30
CA ARG A 216 13.41 -8.33 -5.58
C ARG A 216 11.98 -7.80 -5.76
N CYS A 217 11.76 -6.52 -5.45
CA CYS A 217 10.48 -5.82 -5.61
C CYS A 217 10.42 -4.94 -6.87
N ASP A 218 11.51 -4.90 -7.64
CA ASP A 218 11.68 -4.09 -8.84
C ASP A 218 11.64 -4.92 -10.13
#